data_AF-A0A1S2FV29-F1
#
_entry.id   AF-A0A1S2FV29-F1
#
_cell.length_a   1.000
_cell.length_b   1.000
_cell.length_c   1.000
_cell.angle_alpha   90.00
_cell.angle_beta   90.00
_cell.angle_gamma   90.00
#
_symmetry.space_group_name_H-M   'P 1'
#
loop_
_entity.id
_entity.type
_entity.pdbx_description
1 polymer ?
#
loop_
_entity_poly.entity_id
_entity_poly.type
_entity_poly.pdbx_seq_one_letter_code
_entity_poly.pdbx_strand_id
1 'polypeptide(L)'
;MFNPNVVVKNIVTQPGADSFISLVARLLIAYIFLAAGWGKITGYTATAGYMEAMGVPGGLLPLVILVEFGGGLALLFGFQARFAAFGLGIFSILTAFLFHQGGADAAAQYNNGIHFMKNLAMAGGLFFLMLHGAGRISLDHAIEK
;
A
#
# COMPACT_ATOMS: atom_id res chain seq x y z
N MET A 1 30.15 14.45 22.91
CA MET A 1 28.74 14.92 22.97
C MET A 1 27.83 13.82 22.47
N PHE A 2 26.73 13.56 23.17
CA PHE A 2 25.69 12.61 22.74
C PHE A 2 24.91 13.21 21.55
N ASN A 3 24.81 12.47 20.44
CA ASN A 3 23.99 12.86 19.29
C ASN A 3 22.94 11.76 19.01
N PRO A 4 21.65 11.98 19.32
CA PRO A 4 20.63 10.95 19.19
C PRO A 4 20.44 10.46 17.75
N ASN A 5 20.65 11.32 16.74
CA ASN A 5 20.53 10.92 15.33
C ASN A 5 21.60 9.90 14.94
N VAL A 6 22.83 10.06 15.45
CA VAL A 6 23.93 9.12 15.20
C VAL A 6 23.66 7.79 15.89
N VAL A 7 23.14 7.82 17.13
CA VAL A 7 22.78 6.61 17.87
C VAL A 7 21.70 5.82 17.13
N VAL A 8 20.60 6.47 16.74
CA VAL A 8 19.51 5.81 16.00
C VAL A 8 20.01 5.27 14.68
N LYS A 9 20.75 6.07 13.90
CA LYS A 9 21.36 5.63 12.64
C LYS A 9 22.17 4.35 12.85
N ASN A 10 23.08 4.34 13.82
CA ASN A 10 23.96 3.20 14.08
C ASN A 10 23.21 1.92 14.46
N ILE A 11 22.02 2.05 15.07
CA ILE A 11 21.15 0.91 15.40
C ILE A 11 20.41 0.43 14.15
N VAL A 12 19.71 1.32 13.44
CA VAL A 12 18.82 0.92 12.32
C VAL A 12 19.59 0.52 11.07
N THR A 13 20.83 0.99 10.89
CA THR A 13 21.68 0.58 9.77
C THR A 13 22.46 -0.72 10.03
N GLN A 14 22.33 -1.34 11.21
CA GLN A 14 22.88 -2.68 11.41
C GLN A 14 22.19 -3.66 10.45
N PRO A 15 22.91 -4.54 9.75
CA PRO A 15 22.30 -5.38 8.71
C PRO A 15 21.11 -6.22 9.17
N GLY A 16 21.14 -6.72 10.42
CA GLY A 16 20.03 -7.47 11.01
C GLY A 16 18.81 -6.60 11.30
N ALA A 17 19.01 -5.42 11.90
CA ALA A 17 17.94 -4.48 12.20
C ALA A 17 17.30 -3.95 10.92
N ASP A 18 18.10 -3.52 9.94
CA ASP A 18 17.65 -3.06 8.64
C ASP A 18 16.78 -4.11 7.93
N SER A 19 17.24 -5.36 7.89
CA SER A 19 16.52 -6.46 7.24
C SER A 19 15.19 -6.76 7.93
N PHE A 20 15.19 -6.79 9.26
CA PHE A 20 13.99 -7.07 10.05
C PHE A 20 12.97 -5.94 9.97
N ILE A 21 13.41 -4.69 10.15
CA ILE A 21 12.54 -3.50 10.07
C ILE A 21 11.96 -3.37 8.66
N SER A 22 12.76 -3.62 7.62
CA SER A 22 12.28 -3.62 6.23
C SER A 22 11.18 -4.65 6.01
N LEU A 23 11.35 -5.88 6.52
CA LEU A 23 10.30 -6.90 6.45
C LEU A 23 9.03 -6.43 7.18
N VAL A 24 9.13 -5.99 8.43
CA VAL A 24 7.97 -5.55 9.23
C VAL A 24 7.25 -4.39 8.54
N ALA A 25 7.98 -3.39 8.04
CA ALA A 25 7.40 -2.27 7.31
C ALA A 25 6.61 -2.76 6.08
N ARG A 26 7.16 -3.71 5.31
CA ARG A 26 6.45 -4.31 4.17
C ARG A 26 5.20 -5.07 4.60
N LEU A 27 5.24 -5.84 5.69
CA LEU A 27 4.08 -6.57 6.20
C LEU A 27 2.93 -5.62 6.57
N LEU A 28 3.25 -4.54 7.29
CA LEU A 28 2.26 -3.56 7.73
C LEU A 28 1.64 -2.79 6.55
N ILE A 29 2.46 -2.42 5.56
CA ILE A 29 1.99 -1.77 4.34
C ILE A 29 1.14 -2.75 3.52
N ALA A 30 1.60 -4.00 3.32
CA ALA A 30 0.87 -5.01 2.55
C ALA A 30 -0.48 -5.36 3.17
N TYR A 31 -0.56 -5.41 4.50
CA TYR A 31 -1.76 -5.81 5.24
C TYR A 31 -3.02 -5.05 4.78
N ILE A 32 -2.93 -3.73 4.65
CA ILE A 32 -4.12 -2.94 4.28
C ILE A 32 -4.62 -3.23 2.87
N PHE A 33 -3.70 -3.47 1.92
CA PHE A 33 -4.04 -3.82 0.55
C PHE A 33 -4.58 -5.24 0.44
N LEU A 34 -4.03 -6.18 1.22
CA LEU A 34 -4.54 -7.55 1.31
C LEU A 34 -5.95 -7.59 1.89
N ALA A 35 -6.19 -6.86 2.99
CA ALA A 35 -7.51 -6.78 3.60
C ALA A 35 -8.53 -6.11 2.66
N ALA A 36 -8.18 -4.98 2.06
CA ALA A 36 -9.05 -4.26 1.12
C ALA A 36 -9.34 -5.10 -0.14
N GLY A 37 -8.33 -5.71 -0.73
CA GLY A 37 -8.45 -6.54 -1.92
C GLY A 37 -9.26 -7.81 -1.66
N TRP A 38 -9.07 -8.45 -0.50
CA TRP A 38 -9.89 -9.58 -0.06
C TRP A 38 -11.37 -9.19 0.11
N GLY A 39 -11.64 -8.00 0.64
CA GLY A 39 -12.99 -7.44 0.72
C GLY A 39 -13.63 -7.27 -0.66
N LYS A 40 -12.85 -6.89 -1.68
CA LYS A 40 -13.34 -6.78 -3.07
C LYS A 40 -13.61 -8.15 -3.70
N ILE A 41 -12.84 -9.18 -3.37
CA ILE A 41 -13.08 -10.56 -3.84
C ILE A 41 -14.38 -11.10 -3.24
N THR A 42 -14.54 -10.99 -1.92
CA THR A 42 -15.71 -11.53 -1.21
C THR A 42 -16.97 -10.69 -1.40
N GLY A 43 -16.82 -9.38 -1.63
CA GLY A 43 -17.88 -8.41 -1.90
C GLY A 43 -17.93 -7.95 -3.36
N TYR A 44 -17.68 -8.84 -4.33
CA TYR A 44 -17.47 -8.48 -5.73
C TYR A 44 -18.62 -7.65 -6.32
N THR A 45 -19.85 -8.13 -6.25
CA THR A 45 -21.03 -7.45 -6.84
C THR A 45 -21.26 -6.08 -6.21
N ALA A 46 -21.14 -5.98 -4.88
CA ALA A 46 -21.30 -4.71 -4.17
C ALA A 46 -20.21 -3.70 -4.55
N THR A 47 -18.97 -4.18 -4.69
CA THR A 47 -17.84 -3.33 -5.10
C THR A 47 -18.01 -2.84 -6.54
N ALA A 48 -18.41 -3.72 -7.47
CA ALA A 48 -18.65 -3.34 -8.86
C ALA A 48 -19.75 -2.28 -8.97
N GLY A 49 -20.87 -2.46 -8.26
CA GLY A 49 -21.95 -1.46 -8.22
C GLY A 49 -21.51 -0.14 -7.60
N TYR A 50 -20.68 -0.17 -6.56
CA TYR A 50 -20.11 1.05 -5.97
C TYR A 50 -19.15 1.76 -6.92
N MET A 51 -18.32 1.02 -7.67
CA MET A 51 -17.46 1.60 -8.72
C MET A 51 -18.30 2.33 -9.76
N GLU A 52 -19.37 1.71 -10.25
CA GLU A 52 -20.25 2.31 -11.25
C GLU A 52 -20.95 3.56 -10.72
N ALA A 53 -21.39 3.55 -9.45
CA ALA A 53 -21.96 4.73 -8.80
C ALA A 53 -20.97 5.89 -8.69
N MET A 54 -19.67 5.61 -8.66
CA MET A 54 -18.59 6.60 -8.65
C MET A 54 -18.05 6.92 -10.06
N GLY A 55 -18.70 6.43 -11.13
CA GLY A 55 -18.31 6.70 -12.51
C GLY A 55 -17.14 5.85 -13.02
N VAL A 56 -16.74 4.80 -12.28
CA VAL A 56 -15.70 3.85 -12.69
C VAL A 56 -16.36 2.57 -13.23
N PRO A 57 -16.05 2.11 -14.45
CA PRO A 57 -16.67 0.90 -15.00
C PRO A 57 -16.45 -0.34 -14.13
N GLY A 58 -17.53 -1.04 -13.75
CA GLY A 58 -17.47 -2.24 -12.91
C GLY A 58 -16.66 -3.38 -13.54
N GLY A 59 -16.58 -3.43 -14.88
CA GLY A 59 -15.74 -4.38 -15.61
C GLY A 59 -14.23 -4.25 -15.33
N LEU A 60 -13.77 -3.14 -14.74
CA LEU A 60 -12.37 -2.96 -14.31
C LEU A 60 -12.06 -3.62 -12.95
N LEU A 61 -13.07 -4.11 -12.22
CA LEU A 61 -12.88 -4.68 -10.88
C LEU A 61 -11.82 -5.80 -10.81
N PRO A 62 -11.71 -6.74 -11.77
CA PRO A 62 -10.64 -7.73 -11.75
C PRO A 62 -9.24 -7.11 -11.78
N LEU A 63 -9.04 -6.03 -12.55
CA LEU A 63 -7.78 -5.30 -12.59
C LEU A 63 -7.52 -4.56 -11.28
N VAL A 64 -8.56 -3.96 -10.69
CA VAL A 64 -8.46 -3.32 -9.36
C VAL A 64 -8.06 -4.33 -8.30
N ILE A 65 -8.67 -5.52 -8.29
CA ILE A 65 -8.30 -6.62 -7.37
C ILE A 65 -6.86 -7.08 -7.63
N LEU A 66 -6.45 -7.24 -8.89
CA LEU A 66 -5.09 -7.63 -9.23
C LEU A 66 -4.07 -6.62 -8.72
N VAL A 67 -4.30 -5.32 -8.92
CA VAL A 67 -3.41 -4.26 -8.44
C VAL A 67 -3.38 -4.24 -6.92
N GLU A 68 -4.54 -4.26 -6.26
CA GLU A 68 -4.62 -4.10 -4.81
C GLU A 68 -4.20 -5.38 -4.07
N PHE A 69 -4.89 -6.50 -4.32
CA PHE A 69 -4.62 -7.77 -3.65
C PHE A 69 -3.32 -8.40 -4.16
N GLY A 70 -3.16 -8.48 -5.49
CA GLY A 70 -1.95 -9.04 -6.10
C GLY A 70 -0.71 -8.19 -5.80
N GLY A 71 -0.82 -6.85 -5.88
CA GLY A 71 0.24 -5.94 -5.45
C GLY A 71 0.55 -6.07 -3.95
N GLY A 72 -0.48 -6.26 -3.11
CA GLY A 72 -0.30 -6.54 -1.68
C GLY A 72 0.49 -7.82 -1.42
N LEU A 73 0.20 -8.90 -2.16
CA LEU A 73 0.96 -10.17 -2.07
C LEU A 73 2.40 -9.99 -2.56
N ALA A 74 2.59 -9.27 -3.67
CA ALA A 74 3.90 -8.93 -4.21
C ALA A 74 4.74 -8.16 -3.17
N LEU A 75 4.15 -7.16 -2.49
CA LEU A 75 4.81 -6.45 -1.40
C LEU A 75 5.09 -7.33 -0.18
N LEU A 76 4.15 -8.18 0.22
CA LEU A 76 4.27 -9.11 1.35
C LEU A 76 5.51 -10.01 1.18
N PHE A 77 5.63 -10.68 0.05
CA PHE A 77 6.76 -11.57 -0.22
C PHE A 77 8.00 -10.84 -0.74
N GLY A 78 7.87 -9.56 -1.08
CA GLY A 78 8.95 -8.76 -1.64
C GLY A 78 9.34 -9.26 -3.02
N PHE A 79 8.36 -9.50 -3.87
CA PHE A 79 8.50 -9.90 -5.27
C PHE A 79 8.13 -8.71 -6.17
N GLN A 80 9.05 -8.31 -7.05
CA GLN A 80 8.94 -7.10 -7.86
C GLN A 80 8.53 -5.88 -7.01
N ALA A 81 9.10 -5.76 -5.81
CA ALA A 81 8.56 -4.88 -4.77
C ALA A 81 8.57 -3.41 -5.18
N ARG A 82 9.56 -2.99 -5.99
CA ARG A 82 9.62 -1.62 -6.53
C ARG A 82 8.44 -1.33 -7.47
N PHE A 83 8.14 -2.26 -8.39
CA PHE A 83 7.00 -2.14 -9.29
C PHE A 83 5.67 -2.23 -8.55
N ALA A 84 5.54 -3.17 -7.61
CA ALA A 84 4.35 -3.30 -6.77
C ALA A 84 4.10 -2.02 -5.97
N ALA A 85 5.14 -1.46 -5.35
CA ALA A 85 5.02 -0.22 -4.59
C ALA A 85 4.66 0.98 -5.46
N PHE A 86 5.26 1.10 -6.65
CA PHE A 86 4.88 2.15 -7.60
C PHE A 86 3.40 2.04 -8.00
N GLY A 87 2.97 0.85 -8.43
CA GLY A 87 1.60 0.59 -8.85
C GLY A 87 0.59 0.86 -7.73
N LEU A 88 0.85 0.35 -6.52
CA LEU A 88 0.00 0.58 -5.35
C LEU A 88 0.00 2.05 -4.90
N GLY A 89 1.11 2.77 -5.08
CA GLY A 89 1.21 4.19 -4.75
C GLY A 89 0.32 5.03 -5.66
N ILE A 90 0.40 4.81 -6.97
CA ILE A 90 -0.49 5.45 -7.95
C ILE A 90 -1.95 5.04 -7.70
N PHE A 91 -2.20 3.75 -7.47
CA PHE A 91 -3.53 3.25 -7.13
C PHE A 91 -4.12 3.92 -5.88
N SER A 92 -3.31 4.14 -4.84
CA SER A 92 -3.74 4.81 -3.62
C SER A 92 -4.14 6.27 -3.89
N ILE A 93 -3.33 7.00 -4.68
CA ILE A 93 -3.67 8.36 -5.10
C ILE A 93 -5.00 8.36 -5.86
N LEU A 94 -5.14 7.53 -6.88
CA LEU A 94 -6.38 7.44 -7.66
C LEU A 94 -7.58 7.10 -6.75
N THR A 95 -7.43 6.15 -5.83
CA THR A 95 -8.48 5.76 -4.89
C THR A 95 -8.90 6.92 -3.98
N ALA A 96 -7.94 7.72 -3.51
CA ALA A 96 -8.24 8.91 -2.70
C ALA A 96 -9.15 9.89 -3.46
N PHE A 97 -8.77 10.23 -4.69
CA PHE A 97 -9.51 11.23 -5.47
C PHE A 97 -10.83 10.70 -6.06
N LEU A 98 -10.93 9.41 -6.36
CA LEU A 98 -12.15 8.83 -6.96
C LEU A 98 -13.19 8.42 -5.92
N PHE A 99 -12.78 7.89 -4.76
CA PHE A 99 -13.70 7.24 -3.82
C PHE A 99 -13.85 7.94 -2.47
N HIS A 100 -12.96 8.88 -2.14
CA HIS A 100 -12.89 9.46 -0.79
C HIS A 100 -13.00 10.99 -0.80
N GLN A 101 -13.83 11.53 -1.70
CA GLN A 101 -14.18 12.95 -1.71
C GLN A 101 -15.62 13.17 -1.21
N GLY A 102 -15.79 14.04 -0.22
CA GLY A 102 -17.10 14.48 0.25
C GLY A 102 -17.90 13.41 1.00
N GLY A 103 -19.22 13.57 1.04
CA GLY A 103 -20.14 12.69 1.76
C GLY A 103 -21.51 13.34 1.95
N ALA A 104 -22.55 12.51 2.09
CA ALA A 104 -23.95 12.97 2.18
C ALA A 104 -24.25 13.79 3.46
N ASP A 105 -23.46 13.57 4.51
CA ASP A 105 -23.53 14.30 5.77
C ASP A 105 -22.11 14.57 6.32
N ALA A 106 -22.04 15.29 7.44
CA ALA A 106 -20.78 15.64 8.07
C ALA A 106 -19.97 14.42 8.55
N ALA A 107 -20.63 13.33 8.98
CA ALA A 107 -19.96 12.13 9.43
C ALA A 107 -19.32 11.36 8.27
N ALA A 108 -20.05 11.23 7.15
CA ALA A 108 -19.55 10.65 5.91
C ALA A 108 -18.39 11.47 5.34
N GLN A 109 -18.51 12.81 5.34
CA GLN A 109 -17.43 13.70 4.90
C GLN A 109 -16.16 13.52 5.74
N TYR A 110 -16.31 13.43 7.07
CA TYR A 110 -15.17 13.21 7.96
C TYR A 110 -14.51 11.84 7.71
N ASN A 111 -15.30 10.77 7.59
CA ASN A 111 -14.78 9.43 7.33
C ASN A 111 -14.05 9.33 5.98
N ASN A 112 -14.63 9.90 4.91
CA ASN A 112 -13.96 9.97 3.62
C ASN A 112 -12.69 10.82 3.69
N GLY A 113 -12.69 11.92 4.45
CA GLY A 113 -11.48 12.68 4.75
C GLY A 113 -10.36 11.81 5.33
N ILE A 114 -10.67 10.94 6.30
CA ILE A 114 -9.69 10.00 6.88
C ILE A 114 -9.15 9.04 5.81
N HIS A 115 -10.02 8.45 5.00
CA HIS A 115 -9.58 7.54 3.96
C HIS A 115 -8.76 8.23 2.86
N PHE A 116 -9.09 9.47 2.51
CA PHE A 116 -8.31 10.29 1.59
C PHE A 116 -6.89 10.50 2.12
N MET A 117 -6.76 11.00 3.35
CA MET A 117 -5.46 11.26 3.99
C MET A 117 -4.64 9.97 4.14
N LYS A 118 -5.29 8.87 4.54
CA LYS A 118 -4.68 7.54 4.65
C LYS A 118 -4.09 7.12 3.30
N ASN A 119 -4.84 7.19 2.22
CA ASN A 119 -4.36 6.78 0.90
C ASN A 119 -3.18 7.63 0.41
N LEU A 120 -3.19 8.94 0.69
CA LEU A 120 -2.06 9.81 0.33
C LEU A 120 -0.81 9.51 1.16
N ALA A 121 -0.97 9.25 2.46
CA ALA A 121 0.11 8.80 3.33
C ALA A 121 0.68 7.44 2.88
N MET A 122 -0.18 6.51 2.50
CA MET A 122 0.23 5.21 1.93
C MET A 122 1.04 5.39 0.65
N ALA A 123 0.60 6.25 -0.26
CA ALA A 123 1.35 6.54 -1.49
C ALA A 123 2.76 7.06 -1.19
N GLY A 124 2.91 7.98 -0.23
CA GLY A 124 4.22 8.47 0.21
C GLY A 124 5.13 7.35 0.74
N GLY A 125 4.62 6.49 1.62
CA GLY A 125 5.36 5.35 2.16
C GLY A 125 5.75 4.33 1.07
N LEU A 126 4.85 4.08 0.12
CA LEU A 126 5.09 3.19 -1.01
C LEU A 126 6.13 3.76 -1.97
N PHE A 127 6.15 5.07 -2.24
CA PHE A 127 7.21 5.67 -3.06
C PHE A 127 8.57 5.61 -2.36
N PHE A 128 8.61 5.74 -1.04
CA PHE A 128 9.84 5.44 -0.28
C PHE A 128 10.26 3.97 -0.45
N LEU A 129 9.34 3.01 -0.33
CA LEU A 129 9.63 1.59 -0.58
C LEU A 129 10.11 1.36 -2.03
N MET A 130 9.49 2.01 -3.01
CA MET A 130 9.91 1.95 -4.42
C MET A 130 11.37 2.39 -4.60
N LEU A 131 11.82 3.43 -3.89
CA LEU A 131 13.19 3.93 -3.94
C LEU A 131 14.19 2.98 -3.26
N HIS A 132 13.81 2.36 -2.15
CA HIS A 132 14.73 1.57 -1.31
C HIS A 132 14.70 0.05 -1.61
N GLY A 133 13.61 -0.47 -2.18
CA GLY A 133 13.45 -1.88 -2.54
C GLY A 133 12.94 -2.77 -1.39
N ALA A 134 12.98 -4.08 -1.61
CA ALA A 134 12.35 -5.08 -0.73
C ALA A 134 13.15 -5.44 0.55
N GLY A 135 14.42 -5.03 0.62
CA GLY A 135 15.35 -5.46 1.66
C GLY A 135 15.81 -6.92 1.49
N ARG A 136 16.71 -7.39 2.37
CA ARG A 136 17.39 -8.70 2.26
C ARG A 136 16.47 -9.91 2.45
N ILE A 137 15.44 -9.79 3.28
CA ILE A 137 14.48 -10.87 3.52
C ILE A 137 13.34 -10.70 2.51
N SER A 138 13.55 -11.08 1.25
CA SER A 138 12.58 -10.91 0.16
C SER A 138 12.83 -11.91 -0.97
N LEU A 139 11.83 -12.14 -1.81
CA LEU A 139 11.99 -12.93 -3.03
C LEU A 139 12.89 -12.23 -4.06
N ASP A 140 12.82 -10.91 -4.19
CA ASP A 140 13.71 -10.13 -5.05
C ASP A 140 15.19 -10.40 -4.71
N HIS A 141 15.55 -10.36 -3.42
CA HIS A 141 16.91 -10.67 -2.99
C HIS A 141 17.32 -12.14 -3.22
N ALA A 142 16.37 -13.06 -3.31
CA ALA A 142 16.66 -14.47 -3.61
C ALA A 142 16.89 -14.70 -5.12
N ILE A 143 16.24 -13.92 -5.98
CA ILE A 143 16.26 -14.09 -7.45
C ILE A 143 17.36 -13.23 -8.10
N GLU A 144 17.70 -12.07 -7.54
CA GLU A 144 18.73 -11.16 -8.07
C GLU A 144 20.18 -11.54 -7.69
N LYS A 145 20.37 -12.72 -7.06
CA LYS A 145 21.70 -13.27 -6.75
C LYS A 145 22.31 -13.97 -7.96
#